data_AF-A0A0K2VI54-F1
#
_entry.id   AF-A0A0K2VI54-F1
#
_cell.length_a   1.000
_cell.length_b   1.000
_cell.length_c   1.000
_cell.angle_alpha   90.00
_cell.angle_beta   90.00
_cell.angle_gamma   90.00
#
_symmetry.space_group_name_H-M   'P 1'
#
loop_
_entity.id
_entity.type
_entity.pdbx_description
1 polymer ?
#
loop_
_entity_poly.entity_id
_entity_poly.type
_entity_poly.pdbx_seq_one_letter_code
_entity_poly.pdbx_strand_id
1 'polypeptide(L)'
;MIHKLWQEFLETLSKGSSNDVMMAYQIAFDMYESATQQFLNAVVQAIRGTSPVTEAKEESTEKPEAVEEDTKMEESSKPEEDEQSSKSEKLISILSGKKTIYLHLQFLIRNDHSDLLILKQTKDAVRVSICHTATVIANGLMHCGTTHDSFLRDNLEWLSRATNWAKLSATASLGVIHRGHERDSLSLMQSYLPKDSANSSGYAEGGGLYALGLIHANHGGEITEYLLNQLKEGGFEQLRHGGCLGLGLAAMGTHRADVYEQLKYNLFQDDAVVGEAAGLAMGLVQLGSKDATAIEDMVAYAHETQHEKILRGLAVGISLVMYGLLEEADPL
;
A
#
# COMPACT_ATOMS: atom_id res chain seq x y z
N MET A 1 1.33 -7.36 25.29
CA MET A 1 0.91 -6.79 26.58
C MET A 1 0.44 -5.34 26.43
N ILE A 2 1.20 -4.48 25.76
CA ILE A 2 0.86 -3.05 25.54
C ILE A 2 -0.41 -2.86 24.67
N HIS A 3 -0.61 -3.64 23.61
CA HIS A 3 -1.82 -3.53 22.76
C HIS A 3 -3.13 -3.77 23.51
N LYS A 4 -3.14 -4.68 24.50
CA LYS A 4 -4.32 -4.98 25.33
C LYS A 4 -4.66 -3.84 26.29
N LEU A 5 -3.64 -3.17 26.83
CA LEU A 5 -3.84 -1.98 27.69
C LEU A 5 -4.46 -0.82 26.88
N TRP A 6 -3.98 -0.60 25.66
CA TRP A 6 -4.55 0.42 24.78
C TRP A 6 -5.96 0.07 24.31
N GLN A 7 -6.23 -1.21 24.06
CA GLN A 7 -7.58 -1.71 23.79
C GLN A 7 -8.51 -1.41 24.98
N GLU A 8 -8.17 -1.84 26.19
CA GLU A 8 -8.98 -1.61 27.40
C GLU A 8 -9.21 -0.11 27.67
N PHE A 9 -8.19 0.70 27.40
CA PHE A 9 -8.26 2.15 27.55
C PHE A 9 -9.22 2.79 26.53
N LEU A 10 -9.12 2.42 25.24
CA LEU A 10 -10.01 2.90 24.19
C LEU A 10 -11.45 2.42 24.39
N GLU A 11 -11.65 1.20 24.90
CA GLU A 11 -12.97 0.67 25.24
C GLU A 11 -13.59 1.38 26.45
N THR A 12 -12.77 1.75 27.44
CA THR A 12 -13.25 2.51 28.61
C THR A 12 -13.68 3.91 28.19
N LEU A 13 -12.92 4.56 27.31
CA LEU A 13 -13.25 5.88 26.79
C LEU A 13 -14.45 5.86 25.83
N SER A 14 -14.64 4.79 25.05
CA SER A 14 -15.79 4.67 24.14
C SER A 14 -17.12 4.42 24.84
N LYS A 15 -17.08 3.86 26.06
CA LYS A 15 -18.25 3.66 26.95
C LYS A 15 -18.52 4.85 27.88
N GLY A 16 -17.63 5.84 27.89
CA GLY A 16 -17.71 7.03 28.74
C GLY A 16 -18.67 8.10 28.24
N SER A 17 -18.50 9.31 28.77
CA SER A 17 -19.26 10.49 28.37
C SER A 17 -18.93 10.96 26.94
N SER A 18 -19.72 11.87 26.37
CA SER A 18 -19.44 12.41 25.03
C SER A 18 -18.05 13.05 24.89
N ASN A 19 -17.48 13.57 25.98
CA ASN A 19 -16.12 14.14 25.99
C ASN A 19 -15.05 13.04 25.96
N ASP A 20 -15.30 11.91 26.62
CA ASP A 20 -14.39 10.76 26.63
C ASP A 20 -14.31 10.10 25.25
N VAL A 21 -15.43 10.05 24.53
CA VAL A 21 -15.49 9.58 23.14
C VAL A 21 -14.68 10.50 22.20
N MET A 22 -14.76 11.82 22.38
CA MET A 22 -13.93 12.75 21.60
C MET A 22 -12.44 12.58 21.90
N MET A 23 -12.09 12.36 23.17
CA MET A 23 -10.72 12.06 23.56
C MET A 23 -10.23 10.75 22.93
N ALA A 24 -11.07 9.72 22.89
CA ALA A 24 -10.76 8.46 22.21
C ALA A 24 -10.46 8.66 20.72
N TYR A 25 -11.23 9.52 20.02
CA TYR A 25 -10.97 9.83 18.61
C TYR A 25 -9.66 10.61 18.41
N GLN A 26 -9.37 11.58 19.27
CA GLN A 26 -8.10 12.31 19.20
C GLN A 26 -6.90 11.38 19.38
N ILE A 27 -6.99 10.47 20.35
CA ILE A 27 -5.96 9.46 20.60
C ILE A 27 -5.85 8.48 19.44
N ALA A 28 -6.97 8.10 18.81
CA ALA A 28 -6.95 7.24 17.64
C ALA A 28 -6.26 7.89 16.43
N PHE A 29 -6.45 9.20 16.22
CA PHE A 29 -5.73 9.94 15.18
C PHE A 29 -4.22 10.02 15.47
N ASP A 30 -3.85 10.37 16.70
CA ASP A 30 -2.45 10.44 17.13
C ASP A 30 -1.75 9.07 17.06
N MET A 31 -2.47 8.01 17.45
CA MET A 31 -2.01 6.63 17.35
C MET A 31 -1.81 6.21 15.89
N TYR A 32 -2.73 6.56 14.98
CA TYR A 32 -2.55 6.28 13.56
C TYR A 32 -1.32 6.99 12.96
N GLU A 33 -1.00 8.20 13.42
CA GLU A 33 0.15 8.97 12.93
C GLU A 33 1.48 8.49 13.51
N SER A 34 1.51 8.06 14.78
CA SER A 34 2.74 7.78 15.52
C SER A 34 3.06 6.28 15.70
N ALA A 35 2.05 5.40 15.69
CA ALA A 35 2.25 3.99 15.98
C ALA A 35 2.71 3.18 14.76
N THR A 36 3.33 2.03 15.01
CA THR A 36 3.74 1.11 13.94
C THR A 36 2.53 0.42 13.30
N GLN A 37 2.66 0.04 12.03
CA GLN A 37 1.59 -0.65 11.30
C GLN A 37 1.16 -1.96 11.99
N GLN A 38 2.12 -2.71 12.52
CA GLN A 38 1.86 -3.93 13.30
C GLN A 38 1.02 -3.63 14.54
N PHE A 39 1.31 -2.53 15.24
CA PHE A 39 0.58 -2.10 16.42
C PHE A 39 -0.87 -1.74 16.07
N LEU A 40 -1.08 -0.97 15.00
CA LEU A 40 -2.40 -0.57 14.53
C LEU A 40 -3.25 -1.78 14.14
N ASN A 41 -2.68 -2.72 13.38
CA ASN A 41 -3.37 -3.94 12.98
C ASN A 41 -3.81 -4.78 14.18
N ALA A 42 -2.93 -4.94 15.19
CA ALA A 42 -3.25 -5.67 16.42
C ALA A 42 -4.37 -4.98 17.23
N VAL A 43 -4.34 -3.65 17.35
CA VAL A 43 -5.39 -2.89 18.06
C VAL A 43 -6.73 -2.96 17.33
N VAL A 44 -6.73 -2.84 16.00
CA VAL A 44 -7.96 -2.96 15.20
C VAL A 44 -8.57 -4.36 15.31
N GLN A 45 -7.75 -5.42 15.25
CA GLN A 45 -8.23 -6.80 15.45
C GLN A 45 -8.79 -7.00 16.85
N ALA A 46 -8.15 -6.44 17.87
CA ALA A 46 -8.60 -6.56 19.25
C ALA A 46 -9.95 -5.86 19.50
N ILE A 47 -10.16 -4.68 18.91
CA ILE A 47 -11.44 -3.95 18.96
C ILE A 47 -12.55 -4.69 18.17
N ARG A 48 -12.22 -5.34 17.06
CA ARG A 48 -13.17 -6.16 16.31
C ARG A 48 -13.59 -7.42 17.08
N GLY A 49 -12.66 -8.06 17.78
CA GLY A 49 -12.92 -9.25 18.59
C GLY A 49 -13.81 -9.01 19.81
N THR A 50 -13.99 -7.77 20.26
CA THR A 50 -14.89 -7.41 21.36
C THR A 50 -16.26 -6.91 20.91
N SER A 51 -16.46 -6.68 19.62
CA SER A 51 -17.77 -6.40 19.05
C SER A 51 -18.53 -7.72 18.86
N PRO A 52 -19.69 -7.94 19.49
CA PRO A 52 -20.42 -9.21 19.42
C PRO A 52 -21.16 -9.41 18.09
N VAL A 53 -20.53 -9.16 16.94
CA VAL A 53 -21.12 -9.40 15.61
C VAL A 53 -20.04 -9.70 14.57
N THR A 54 -19.41 -10.88 14.60
CA THR A 54 -18.81 -11.48 13.37
C THR A 54 -18.51 -12.99 13.47
N GLU A 55 -19.33 -13.77 14.18
CA GLU A 55 -19.31 -15.23 14.11
C GLU A 55 -20.68 -15.77 13.65
N ALA A 56 -21.16 -15.29 12.51
CA ALA A 56 -22.23 -15.95 11.77
C ALA A 56 -22.35 -15.34 10.37
N LYS A 57 -21.55 -15.82 9.42
CA LYS A 57 -21.88 -16.00 7.99
C LYS A 57 -20.61 -16.27 7.17
N GLU A 58 -20.07 -17.46 7.33
CA GLU A 58 -19.37 -18.17 6.24
C GLU A 58 -19.85 -19.64 6.25
N GLU A 59 -19.98 -20.21 5.04
CA GLU A 59 -20.63 -21.47 4.63
C GLU A 59 -22.18 -21.38 4.50
N SER A 60 -22.81 -21.47 3.33
CA SER A 60 -22.53 -22.32 2.17
C SER A 60 -23.27 -21.86 0.88
N THR A 61 -22.89 -22.53 -0.21
CA THR A 61 -23.00 -22.33 -1.67
C THR A 61 -24.38 -22.34 -2.37
N GLU A 62 -24.41 -21.63 -3.52
CA GLU A 62 -25.15 -21.84 -4.80
C GLU A 62 -26.68 -21.57 -4.96
N LYS A 63 -26.99 -20.84 -6.06
CA LYS A 63 -28.22 -20.22 -6.64
C LYS A 63 -29.34 -21.21 -7.13
N PRO A 64 -30.45 -20.76 -7.77
CA PRO A 64 -31.51 -19.79 -7.39
C PRO A 64 -32.97 -20.30 -7.67
N GLU A 65 -33.95 -19.44 -7.35
CA GLU A 65 -35.35 -19.33 -7.84
C GLU A 65 -36.55 -19.78 -6.95
N ALA A 66 -37.37 -18.76 -6.63
CA ALA A 66 -38.84 -18.71 -6.75
C ALA A 66 -39.71 -18.67 -5.46
N VAL A 67 -40.36 -17.50 -5.29
CA VAL A 67 -41.71 -17.18 -4.77
C VAL A 67 -41.94 -17.00 -3.24
N GLU A 68 -42.33 -15.74 -2.93
CA GLU A 68 -43.25 -15.18 -1.91
C GLU A 68 -43.64 -15.99 -0.66
N GLU A 69 -43.47 -15.41 0.54
CA GLU A 69 -44.57 -14.83 1.34
C GLU A 69 -44.07 -14.23 2.67
N ASP A 70 -44.80 -13.21 3.12
CA ASP A 70 -44.66 -12.44 4.36
C ASP A 70 -44.42 -13.30 5.62
N THR A 71 -43.49 -12.88 6.48
CA THR A 71 -43.77 -12.89 7.93
C THR A 71 -42.93 -11.85 8.67
N LYS A 72 -43.62 -10.85 9.22
CA LYS A 72 -43.10 -9.94 10.26
C LYS A 72 -42.53 -10.74 11.44
N MET A 73 -41.28 -10.45 11.82
CA MET A 73 -40.85 -10.48 13.21
C MET A 73 -40.01 -9.24 13.48
N GLU A 74 -40.59 -8.32 14.26
CA GLU A 74 -39.86 -7.30 14.99
C GLU A 74 -38.99 -8.01 16.03
N GLU A 75 -37.68 -7.79 16.01
CA GLU A 75 -36.87 -7.90 17.22
C GLU A 75 -36.09 -6.60 17.40
N SER A 76 -36.52 -5.89 18.43
CA SER A 76 -35.99 -4.65 18.96
C SER A 76 -34.52 -4.79 19.36
N SER A 77 -33.59 -4.22 18.60
CA SER A 77 -32.28 -3.82 19.12
C SER A 77 -32.46 -2.61 20.04
N LYS A 78 -31.83 -2.63 21.21
CA LYS A 78 -31.84 -1.48 22.12
C LYS A 78 -31.12 -0.30 21.45
N PRO A 79 -31.63 0.93 21.54
CA PRO A 79 -30.97 2.10 20.94
C PRO A 79 -29.55 2.36 21.48
N GLU A 80 -29.22 1.87 22.68
CA GLU A 80 -27.88 2.01 23.27
C GLU A 80 -26.82 1.08 22.63
N GLU A 81 -27.21 -0.10 22.13
CA GLU A 81 -26.29 -1.05 21.48
C GLU A 81 -25.95 -0.58 20.05
N ASP A 82 -26.91 0.01 19.35
CA ASP A 82 -26.72 0.57 18.01
C ASP A 82 -25.83 1.84 18.04
N GLU A 83 -25.99 2.70 19.05
CA GLU A 83 -25.10 3.84 19.24
C GLU A 83 -23.66 3.41 19.56
N GLN A 84 -23.49 2.37 20.40
CA GLN A 84 -22.17 1.86 20.76
C GLN A 84 -21.47 1.20 19.58
N SER A 85 -22.21 0.44 18.77
CA SER A 85 -21.71 -0.13 17.51
C SER A 85 -21.21 0.98 16.57
N SER A 86 -21.99 2.06 16.41
CA SER A 86 -21.61 3.18 15.54
C SER A 86 -20.35 3.93 16.00
N LYS A 87 -20.11 4.00 17.33
CA LYS A 87 -18.90 4.63 17.90
C LYS A 87 -17.67 3.78 17.65
N SER A 88 -17.79 2.46 17.83
CA SER A 88 -16.74 1.49 17.55
C SER A 88 -16.40 1.43 16.06
N GLU A 89 -17.39 1.47 15.17
CA GLU A 89 -17.16 1.55 13.72
C GLU A 89 -16.41 2.82 13.31
N LYS A 90 -16.76 3.98 13.89
CA LYS A 90 -16.03 5.23 13.66
C LYS A 90 -14.59 5.14 14.15
N LEU A 91 -14.36 4.54 15.31
CA LEU A 91 -13.02 4.33 15.86
C LEU A 91 -12.19 3.42 14.95
N ILE A 92 -12.77 2.31 14.48
CA ILE A 92 -12.14 1.42 13.50
C ILE A 92 -11.85 2.15 12.19
N SER A 93 -12.75 3.01 11.72
CA SER A 93 -12.54 3.81 10.49
C SER A 93 -11.42 4.84 10.62
N ILE A 94 -11.15 5.34 11.83
CA ILE A 94 -10.03 6.25 12.12
C ILE A 94 -8.73 5.46 12.22
N LEU A 95 -8.72 4.38 13.01
CA LEU A 95 -7.54 3.53 13.21
C LEU A 95 -7.10 2.80 11.95
N SER A 96 -8.03 2.49 11.05
CA SER A 96 -7.72 1.93 9.72
C SER A 96 -7.17 2.97 8.72
N GLY A 97 -7.10 4.25 9.09
CA GLY A 97 -6.52 5.30 8.24
C GLY A 97 -7.42 5.82 7.13
N LYS A 98 -8.49 5.11 6.76
CA LYS A 98 -9.39 5.49 5.66
C LYS A 98 -9.92 6.91 5.81
N LYS A 99 -10.29 7.32 7.03
CA LYS A 99 -10.81 8.66 7.28
C LYS A 99 -9.70 9.72 7.23
N THR A 100 -8.53 9.43 7.79
CA THR A 100 -7.37 10.32 7.80
C THR A 100 -6.89 10.60 6.39
N ILE A 101 -6.69 9.55 5.58
CA ILE A 101 -6.30 9.66 4.17
C ILE A 101 -7.32 10.47 3.40
N TYR A 102 -8.61 10.18 3.56
CA TYR A 102 -9.66 10.90 2.85
C TYR A 102 -9.67 12.41 3.19
N LEU A 103 -9.53 12.76 4.47
CA LEU A 103 -9.48 14.17 4.88
C LEU A 103 -8.23 14.88 4.36
N HIS A 104 -7.07 14.20 4.41
CA HIS A 104 -5.82 14.74 3.87
C HIS A 104 -5.91 14.95 2.35
N LEU A 105 -6.46 13.97 1.62
CA LEU A 105 -6.71 14.07 0.19
C LEU A 105 -7.66 15.24 -0.15
N GLN A 106 -8.76 15.40 0.57
CA GLN A 106 -9.67 16.54 0.38
C GLN A 106 -9.01 17.88 0.66
N PHE A 107 -8.12 17.94 1.66
CA PHE A 107 -7.33 19.13 1.94
C PHE A 107 -6.37 19.45 0.80
N LEU A 108 -5.58 18.47 0.34
CA LEU A 108 -4.61 18.66 -0.74
C LEU A 108 -5.27 19.04 -2.07
N ILE A 109 -6.40 18.42 -2.43
CA ILE A 109 -7.15 18.75 -3.65
C ILE A 109 -7.65 20.20 -3.61
N ARG A 110 -8.11 20.68 -2.45
CA ARG A 110 -8.66 22.05 -2.32
C ARG A 110 -7.56 23.10 -2.18
N ASN A 111 -6.43 22.73 -1.61
CA ASN A 111 -5.33 23.63 -1.27
C ASN A 111 -4.11 23.39 -2.18
N ASP A 112 -4.35 23.24 -3.48
CA ASP A 112 -3.27 23.15 -4.46
C ASP A 112 -2.79 24.56 -4.84
N HIS A 113 -1.53 24.83 -4.55
CA HIS A 113 -0.83 26.07 -4.90
C HIS A 113 0.33 25.82 -5.87
N SER A 114 0.23 24.75 -6.66
CA SER A 114 1.25 24.40 -7.66
C SER A 114 1.22 25.37 -8.85
N ASP A 115 2.40 25.85 -9.25
CA ASP A 115 2.54 26.71 -10.44
C ASP A 115 2.95 25.89 -11.67
N LEU A 116 2.01 25.74 -12.61
CA LEU A 116 2.25 25.04 -13.87
C LEU A 116 3.25 25.77 -14.78
N LEU A 117 3.52 27.06 -14.56
CA LEU A 117 4.51 27.79 -15.36
C LEU A 117 5.92 27.24 -15.17
N ILE A 118 6.27 26.85 -13.93
CA ILE A 118 7.56 26.25 -13.60
C ILE A 118 7.75 24.95 -14.38
N LEU A 119 6.72 24.11 -14.43
CA LEU A 119 6.74 22.85 -15.17
C LEU A 119 6.84 23.07 -16.68
N LYS A 120 6.15 24.07 -17.23
CA LYS A 120 6.26 24.44 -18.65
C LYS A 120 7.68 24.90 -19.00
N GLN A 121 8.26 25.80 -18.22
CA GLN A 121 9.63 26.27 -18.42
C GLN A 121 10.64 25.12 -18.30
N THR A 122 10.45 24.24 -17.32
CA THR A 122 11.31 23.06 -17.12
C THR A 122 11.23 22.12 -18.33
N LYS A 123 10.02 21.84 -18.82
CA LYS A 123 9.80 21.04 -20.02
C LYS A 123 10.48 21.65 -21.25
N ASP A 124 10.36 22.96 -21.45
CA ASP A 124 10.98 23.65 -22.61
C ASP A 124 12.52 23.62 -22.54
N ALA A 125 13.09 23.55 -21.34
CA ALA A 125 14.52 23.38 -21.12
C ALA A 125 15.02 21.94 -21.33
N VAL A 126 14.13 20.94 -21.30
CA VAL A 126 14.48 19.52 -21.45
C VAL A 126 14.90 19.20 -22.88
N ARG A 127 16.17 18.83 -23.06
CA ARG A 127 16.72 18.35 -24.34
C ARG A 127 17.24 16.91 -24.31
N VAL A 128 17.43 16.35 -23.11
CA VAL A 128 18.04 15.03 -22.88
C VAL A 128 17.07 14.10 -22.17
N SER A 129 17.12 12.81 -22.47
CA SER A 129 16.25 11.77 -21.87
C SER A 129 16.26 11.77 -20.33
N ILE A 130 17.41 12.03 -19.70
CA ILE A 130 17.51 12.09 -18.22
C ILE A 130 16.64 13.21 -17.64
N CYS A 131 16.60 14.37 -18.31
CA CYS A 131 15.79 15.50 -17.88
C CYS A 131 14.29 15.23 -18.05
N HIS A 132 13.89 14.32 -18.94
CA HIS A 132 12.49 13.86 -19.06
C HIS A 132 12.04 13.18 -17.76
N THR A 133 12.79 12.18 -17.30
CA THR A 133 12.51 11.51 -16.02
C THR A 133 12.54 12.48 -14.84
N ALA A 134 13.51 13.38 -14.79
CA ALA A 134 13.58 14.40 -13.73
C ALA A 134 12.35 15.31 -13.71
N THR A 135 11.85 15.74 -14.87
CA THR A 135 10.66 16.59 -14.98
C THR A 135 9.40 15.85 -14.54
N VAL A 136 9.27 14.57 -14.91
CA VAL A 136 8.10 13.77 -14.52
C VAL A 136 8.10 13.46 -13.02
N ILE A 137 9.27 13.16 -12.43
CA ILE A 137 9.40 12.98 -10.98
C ILE A 137 9.13 14.30 -10.25
N ALA A 138 9.66 15.43 -10.73
CA ALA A 138 9.39 16.75 -10.15
C ALA A 138 7.89 17.07 -10.16
N ASN A 139 7.20 16.82 -11.28
CA ASN A 139 5.75 16.94 -11.39
C ASN A 139 5.04 16.02 -10.38
N GLY A 140 5.46 14.75 -10.25
CA GLY A 140 4.88 13.81 -9.29
C GLY A 140 5.03 14.29 -7.84
N LEU A 141 6.18 14.85 -7.48
CA LEU A 141 6.43 15.37 -6.14
C LEU A 141 5.66 16.66 -5.85
N MET A 142 5.58 17.59 -6.82
CA MET A 142 4.81 18.83 -6.69
C MET A 142 3.32 18.57 -6.50
N HIS A 143 2.78 17.57 -7.20
CA HIS A 143 1.36 17.23 -7.20
C HIS A 143 1.01 16.01 -6.34
N CYS A 144 1.88 15.61 -5.41
CA CYS A 144 1.67 14.43 -4.57
C CYS A 144 0.34 14.50 -3.81
N GLY A 145 -0.55 13.52 -4.05
CA GLY A 145 -1.87 13.45 -3.40
C GLY A 145 -2.87 14.56 -3.78
N THR A 146 -2.59 15.37 -4.80
CA THR A 146 -3.52 16.41 -5.28
C THR A 146 -4.47 15.89 -6.36
N THR A 147 -4.21 14.70 -6.92
CA THR A 147 -4.91 14.11 -8.08
C THR A 147 -4.90 14.97 -9.35
N HIS A 148 -4.14 16.07 -9.35
CA HIS A 148 -4.06 17.00 -10.47
C HIS A 148 -3.06 16.50 -11.51
N ASP A 149 -3.55 15.81 -12.54
CA ASP A 149 -2.75 15.22 -13.61
C ASP A 149 -2.83 15.99 -14.95
N SER A 150 -3.32 17.23 -14.92
CA SER A 150 -3.51 18.09 -16.10
C SER A 150 -2.23 18.22 -16.93
N PHE A 151 -1.09 18.43 -16.27
CA PHE A 151 0.21 18.52 -16.95
C PHE A 151 0.55 17.25 -17.73
N LEU A 152 0.24 16.06 -17.21
CA LEU A 152 0.52 14.81 -17.91
C LEU A 152 -0.44 14.61 -19.10
N ARG A 153 -1.72 14.94 -18.93
CA ARG A 153 -2.75 14.85 -19.98
C ARG A 153 -2.47 15.79 -21.15
N ASP A 154 -2.07 17.02 -20.87
CA ASP A 154 -1.73 18.02 -21.89
C ASP A 154 -0.46 17.65 -22.68
N ASN A 155 0.39 16.80 -22.11
CA ASN A 155 1.71 16.45 -22.65
C ASN A 155 1.86 14.95 -22.98
N LEU A 156 0.76 14.26 -23.30
CA LEU A 156 0.78 12.82 -23.62
C LEU A 156 1.74 12.46 -24.77
N GLU A 157 1.82 13.27 -25.82
CA GLU A 157 2.76 13.05 -26.94
C GLU A 157 4.22 13.20 -26.50
N TRP A 158 4.49 14.06 -25.51
CA TRP A 158 5.83 14.21 -24.95
C TRP A 158 6.17 13.06 -24.00
N LEU A 159 5.20 12.55 -23.24
CA LEU A 159 5.37 11.37 -22.40
C LEU A 159 5.56 10.08 -23.21
N SER A 160 4.88 9.95 -24.36
CA SER A 160 4.99 8.77 -25.21
C SER A 160 6.38 8.60 -25.85
N ARG A 161 7.18 9.67 -25.92
CA ARG A 161 8.58 9.65 -26.36
C ARG A 161 9.52 8.99 -25.35
N ALA A 162 9.08 8.77 -24.10
CA ALA A 162 9.87 8.06 -23.11
C ALA A 162 10.02 6.58 -23.47
N THR A 163 11.25 6.08 -23.42
CA THR A 163 11.60 4.68 -23.73
C THR A 163 12.13 3.96 -22.49
N ASN A 164 11.90 2.65 -22.41
CA ASN A 164 12.43 1.77 -21.35
C ASN A 164 12.07 2.24 -19.93
N TRP A 165 13.05 2.34 -19.04
CA TRP A 165 12.91 2.75 -17.63
C TRP A 165 12.34 4.15 -17.42
N ALA A 166 12.51 5.06 -18.39
CA ALA A 166 11.87 6.38 -18.32
C ALA A 166 10.34 6.26 -18.42
N LYS A 167 9.85 5.30 -19.22
CA LYS A 167 8.41 5.01 -19.33
C LYS A 167 7.86 4.41 -18.04
N LEU A 168 8.60 3.48 -17.44
CA LEU A 168 8.25 2.91 -16.13
C LEU A 168 8.18 4.00 -15.06
N SER A 169 9.18 4.87 -14.98
CA SER A 169 9.23 5.97 -14.01
C SER A 169 8.11 6.99 -14.23
N ALA A 170 7.74 7.23 -15.49
CA ALA A 170 6.64 8.11 -15.83
C ALA A 170 5.29 7.56 -15.37
N THR A 171 5.03 6.26 -15.59
CA THR A 171 3.82 5.60 -15.06
C THR A 171 3.85 5.53 -13.53
N ALA A 172 5.00 5.24 -12.92
CA ALA A 172 5.16 5.21 -11.47
C ALA A 172 4.82 6.56 -10.81
N SER A 173 5.23 7.68 -11.45
CA SER A 173 4.96 9.03 -10.97
C SER A 173 3.47 9.37 -10.93
N LEU A 174 2.65 8.73 -11.79
CA LEU A 174 1.19 8.87 -11.73
C LEU A 174 0.64 8.34 -10.39
N GLY A 175 1.22 7.27 -9.86
CA GLY A 175 0.88 6.74 -8.53
C GLY A 175 1.17 7.73 -7.39
N VAL A 176 2.22 8.54 -7.51
CA VAL A 176 2.55 9.58 -6.53
C VAL A 176 1.52 10.72 -6.54
N ILE A 177 1.08 11.13 -7.73
CA ILE A 177 0.04 12.17 -7.90
C ILE A 177 -1.29 11.72 -7.29
N HIS A 178 -1.63 10.44 -7.47
CA HIS A 178 -2.87 9.83 -6.97
C HIS A 178 -2.73 9.15 -5.59
N ARG A 179 -1.67 9.45 -4.83
CA ARG A 179 -1.45 8.86 -3.50
C ARG A 179 -2.67 9.05 -2.60
N GLY A 180 -3.12 7.96 -1.99
CA GLY A 180 -4.26 7.95 -1.06
C GLY A 180 -5.64 7.92 -1.73
N HIS A 181 -5.74 7.91 -3.06
CA HIS A 181 -7.01 7.76 -3.76
C HIS A 181 -7.43 6.29 -3.88
N GLU A 182 -7.81 5.67 -2.76
CA GLU A 182 -8.01 4.21 -2.71
C GLU A 182 -9.13 3.72 -3.64
N ARG A 183 -10.30 4.39 -3.64
CA ARG A 183 -11.54 3.89 -4.26
C ARG A 183 -11.49 3.78 -5.78
N ASP A 184 -10.98 4.81 -6.47
CA ASP A 184 -10.94 4.81 -7.95
C ASP A 184 -9.52 4.56 -8.50
N SER A 185 -8.57 4.19 -7.65
CA SER A 185 -7.18 3.90 -8.07
C SER A 185 -7.12 2.90 -9.23
N LEU A 186 -7.89 1.81 -9.16
CA LEU A 186 -7.90 0.76 -10.17
C LEU A 186 -8.48 1.22 -11.51
N SER A 187 -9.57 2.00 -11.48
CA SER A 187 -10.21 2.51 -12.70
C SER A 187 -9.37 3.58 -13.39
N LEU A 188 -8.71 4.45 -12.61
CA LEU A 188 -7.77 5.45 -13.12
C LEU A 188 -6.53 4.81 -13.77
N MET A 189 -6.00 3.75 -13.17
CA MET A 189 -4.80 3.07 -13.65
C MET A 189 -5.08 1.98 -14.70
N GLN A 190 -6.35 1.69 -15.02
CA GLN A 190 -6.74 0.60 -15.92
C GLN A 190 -6.12 0.68 -17.32
N SER A 191 -5.77 1.88 -17.81
CA SER A 191 -5.06 2.05 -19.08
C SER A 191 -3.60 1.64 -19.03
N TYR A 192 -3.01 1.59 -17.84
CA TYR A 192 -1.59 1.30 -17.59
C TYR A 192 -1.37 -0.05 -16.89
N LEU A 193 -2.42 -0.76 -16.54
CA LEU A 193 -2.33 -2.11 -15.98
C LEU A 193 -2.14 -3.17 -17.07
N PRO A 194 -1.57 -4.34 -16.73
CA PRO A 194 -1.40 -5.44 -17.68
C PRO A 194 -2.72 -5.78 -18.38
N LYS A 195 -2.68 -5.77 -19.70
CA LYS A 195 -3.72 -6.34 -20.56
C LYS A 195 -3.03 -7.43 -21.39
N ASP A 196 -3.77 -8.41 -21.90
CA ASP A 196 -3.27 -9.48 -22.79
C ASP A 196 -2.76 -8.97 -24.17
N SER A 197 -2.09 -7.82 -24.20
CA SER A 197 -1.55 -7.20 -25.40
C SER A 197 -0.11 -7.65 -25.60
N ALA A 198 0.06 -8.62 -26.50
CA ALA A 198 1.35 -9.21 -26.87
C ALA A 198 2.41 -8.21 -27.42
N ASN A 199 2.06 -6.93 -27.63
CA ASN A 199 2.96 -5.89 -28.15
C ASN A 199 3.45 -4.89 -27.09
N SER A 200 3.15 -5.12 -25.81
CA SER A 200 3.59 -4.26 -24.71
C SER A 200 5.03 -4.59 -24.30
N SER A 201 5.86 -3.55 -24.16
CA SER A 201 7.26 -3.67 -23.70
C SER A 201 7.39 -3.93 -22.19
N GLY A 202 6.28 -4.21 -21.48
CA GLY A 202 6.25 -4.49 -20.03
C GLY A 202 6.56 -3.32 -19.09
N TYR A 203 7.33 -2.30 -19.53
CA TYR A 203 7.73 -1.16 -18.68
C TYR A 203 6.57 -0.30 -18.18
N ALA A 204 5.58 -0.02 -19.05
CA ALA A 204 4.43 0.79 -18.65
C ALA A 204 3.55 0.03 -17.64
N GLU A 205 3.36 -1.27 -17.86
CA GLU A 205 2.58 -2.16 -17.00
C GLU A 205 3.24 -2.39 -15.65
N GLY A 206 4.56 -2.64 -15.63
CA GLY A 206 5.35 -2.70 -14.40
C GLY A 206 5.31 -1.39 -13.62
N GLY A 207 5.41 -0.25 -14.31
CA GLY A 207 5.22 1.07 -13.69
C GLY A 207 3.81 1.28 -13.15
N GLY A 208 2.79 0.68 -13.79
CA GLY A 208 1.40 0.68 -13.33
C GLY A 208 1.20 -0.11 -12.04
N LEU A 209 1.79 -1.31 -11.94
CA LEU A 209 1.78 -2.10 -10.70
C LEU A 209 2.52 -1.39 -9.57
N TYR A 210 3.67 -0.78 -9.87
CA TYR A 210 4.42 -0.01 -8.88
C TYR A 210 3.66 1.24 -8.41
N ALA A 211 3.03 1.97 -9.34
CA ALA A 211 2.14 3.09 -9.02
C ALA A 211 0.97 2.65 -8.13
N LEU A 212 0.36 1.50 -8.39
CA LEU A 212 -0.72 0.96 -7.55
C LEU A 212 -0.22 0.69 -6.13
N GLY A 213 0.97 0.11 -5.97
CA GLY A 213 1.60 -0.06 -4.66
C GLY A 213 1.92 1.27 -3.95
N LEU A 214 2.32 2.31 -4.68
CA LEU A 214 2.56 3.65 -4.12
C LEU A 214 1.26 4.31 -3.62
N ILE A 215 0.14 4.11 -4.33
CA ILE A 215 -1.17 4.63 -3.91
C ILE A 215 -1.62 3.95 -2.62
N HIS A 216 -1.38 2.64 -2.50
CA HIS A 216 -1.84 1.77 -1.41
C HIS A 216 -0.76 1.45 -0.37
N ALA A 217 0.29 2.27 -0.28
CA ALA A 217 1.34 2.08 0.71
C ALA A 217 0.73 2.04 2.13
N ASN A 218 1.06 1.00 2.91
CA ASN A 218 0.49 0.68 4.22
C ASN A 218 -1.02 0.37 4.29
N HIS A 219 -1.75 0.43 3.18
CA HIS A 219 -3.21 0.25 3.13
C HIS A 219 -3.61 -0.86 2.14
N GLY A 220 -2.70 -1.79 1.88
CA GLY A 220 -2.77 -2.73 0.77
C GLY A 220 -3.83 -3.84 0.85
N GLY A 221 -4.84 -3.79 1.71
CA GLY A 221 -5.77 -4.91 1.99
C GLY A 221 -6.16 -5.77 0.77
N GLU A 222 -7.12 -5.31 -0.03
CA GLU A 222 -7.63 -6.04 -1.21
C GLU A 222 -6.63 -6.05 -2.38
N ILE A 223 -5.77 -5.05 -2.46
CA ILE A 223 -4.85 -4.86 -3.59
C ILE A 223 -3.60 -5.72 -3.49
N THR A 224 -3.20 -6.13 -2.29
CA THR A 224 -2.10 -7.07 -2.08
C THR A 224 -2.40 -8.39 -2.79
N GLU A 225 -3.64 -8.87 -2.73
CA GLU A 225 -4.06 -10.10 -3.42
C GLU A 225 -4.07 -9.92 -4.93
N TYR A 226 -4.57 -8.79 -5.42
CA TYR A 226 -4.50 -8.45 -6.84
C TYR A 226 -3.05 -8.41 -7.35
N LEU A 227 -2.17 -7.71 -6.65
CA LEU A 227 -0.74 -7.62 -6.99
C LEU A 227 -0.04 -8.97 -6.91
N LEU A 228 -0.38 -9.81 -5.92
CA LEU A 228 0.17 -11.16 -5.78
C LEU A 228 -0.23 -12.06 -6.95
N ASN A 229 -1.48 -12.00 -7.40
CA ASN A 229 -1.96 -12.76 -8.55
C ASN A 229 -1.29 -12.28 -9.85
N GLN A 230 -1.20 -10.96 -10.05
CA GLN A 230 -0.50 -10.38 -11.20
C GLN A 230 0.99 -10.74 -11.21
N LEU A 231 1.64 -10.85 -10.05
CA LEU A 231 3.05 -11.24 -9.95
C LEU A 231 3.27 -12.73 -10.28
N LYS A 232 2.30 -13.60 -10.00
CA LYS A 232 2.34 -15.02 -10.37
C LYS A 232 2.14 -15.24 -11.87
N GLU A 233 1.27 -14.44 -12.49
CA GLU A 233 0.96 -14.52 -13.92
C GLU A 233 1.98 -13.78 -14.80
N GLY A 234 2.66 -12.77 -14.25
CA GLY A 234 3.53 -11.86 -15.00
C GLY A 234 4.79 -12.53 -15.55
N GLY A 235 4.90 -12.61 -16.88
CA GLY A 235 6.05 -13.22 -17.56
C GLY A 235 7.25 -12.31 -17.80
N PHE A 236 7.07 -10.98 -17.84
CA PHE A 236 8.15 -10.04 -18.16
C PHE A 236 8.95 -9.62 -16.91
N GLU A 237 10.27 -9.51 -17.03
CA GLU A 237 11.19 -8.99 -16.00
C GLU A 237 10.74 -7.62 -15.47
N GLN A 238 10.38 -6.69 -16.36
CA GLN A 238 10.01 -5.31 -16.00
C GLN A 238 8.70 -5.25 -15.23
N LEU A 239 7.76 -6.14 -15.59
CA LEU A 239 6.48 -6.29 -14.91
C LEU A 239 6.71 -6.85 -13.50
N ARG A 240 7.51 -7.92 -13.37
CA ARG A 240 7.88 -8.52 -12.08
C ARG A 240 8.64 -7.54 -11.18
N HIS A 241 9.53 -6.71 -11.74
CA HIS A 241 10.24 -5.67 -10.99
C HIS A 241 9.26 -4.66 -10.35
N GLY A 242 8.34 -4.10 -11.14
CA GLY A 242 7.33 -3.17 -10.62
C GLY A 242 6.31 -3.82 -9.70
N GLY A 243 5.94 -5.09 -9.97
CA GLY A 243 5.07 -5.90 -9.14
C GLY A 243 5.68 -6.21 -7.77
N CYS A 244 6.96 -6.61 -7.70
CA CYS A 244 7.66 -6.85 -6.44
C CYS A 244 7.72 -5.57 -5.59
N LEU A 245 8.12 -4.43 -6.18
CA LEU A 245 8.17 -3.15 -5.46
C LEU A 245 6.77 -2.71 -4.99
N GLY A 246 5.76 -2.83 -5.86
CA GLY A 246 4.39 -2.45 -5.53
C GLY A 246 3.80 -3.33 -4.41
N LEU A 247 4.03 -4.64 -4.49
CA LEU A 247 3.60 -5.61 -3.49
C LEU A 247 4.30 -5.37 -2.14
N GLY A 248 5.60 -5.11 -2.15
CA GLY A 248 6.37 -4.79 -0.94
C GLY A 248 5.87 -3.53 -0.23
N LEU A 249 5.51 -2.48 -0.98
CA LEU A 249 4.93 -1.26 -0.43
C LEU A 249 3.52 -1.46 0.13
N ALA A 250 2.68 -2.23 -0.58
CA ALA A 250 1.32 -2.52 -0.15
C ALA A 250 1.28 -3.40 1.12
N ALA A 251 2.21 -4.35 1.21
CA ALA A 251 2.32 -5.31 2.32
C ALA A 251 3.36 -4.92 3.38
N MET A 252 3.79 -3.65 3.42
CA MET A 252 4.83 -3.18 4.34
C MET A 252 4.42 -3.40 5.81
N GLY A 253 5.29 -4.06 6.58
CA GLY A 253 5.06 -4.35 8.01
C GLY A 253 3.88 -5.28 8.31
N THR A 254 3.40 -6.05 7.32
CA THR A 254 2.31 -7.03 7.54
C THR A 254 2.80 -8.40 7.97
N HIS A 255 4.08 -8.72 7.77
CA HIS A 255 4.69 -10.03 8.10
C HIS A 255 3.96 -11.23 7.46
N ARG A 256 3.39 -11.02 6.28
CA ARG A 256 2.67 -12.05 5.52
C ARG A 256 3.66 -13.04 4.90
N ALA A 257 3.63 -14.29 5.37
CA ALA A 257 4.49 -15.36 4.90
C ALA A 257 4.24 -15.72 3.41
N ASP A 258 3.00 -15.65 2.95
CA ASP A 258 2.63 -15.95 1.57
C ASP A 258 3.22 -14.95 0.57
N VAL A 259 3.25 -13.67 0.95
CA VAL A 259 3.93 -12.61 0.16
C VAL A 259 5.44 -12.81 0.19
N TYR A 260 6.01 -13.14 1.36
CA TYR A 260 7.44 -13.40 1.51
C TYR A 260 7.91 -14.57 0.63
N GLU A 261 7.20 -15.70 0.65
CA GLU A 261 7.52 -16.87 -0.17
C GLU A 261 7.45 -16.57 -1.67
N GLN A 262 6.47 -15.78 -2.11
CA GLN A 262 6.39 -15.37 -3.53
C GLN A 262 7.56 -14.47 -3.93
N LEU A 263 7.99 -13.56 -3.05
CA LEU A 263 9.16 -12.71 -3.31
C LEU A 263 10.46 -13.52 -3.30
N LYS A 264 10.58 -14.49 -2.39
CA LYS A 264 11.69 -15.45 -2.33
C LYS A 264 11.78 -16.28 -3.61
N TYR A 265 10.64 -16.75 -4.13
CA TYR A 265 10.59 -17.45 -5.42
C TYR A 265 11.13 -16.58 -6.56
N ASN A 266 10.77 -15.29 -6.60
CA ASN A 266 11.25 -14.36 -7.62
C ASN A 266 12.74 -14.02 -7.48
N LEU A 267 13.25 -13.98 -6.25
CA LEU A 267 14.67 -13.80 -5.96
C LEU A 267 15.50 -14.97 -6.51
N PHE A 268 15.06 -16.21 -6.28
CA PHE A 268 15.77 -17.41 -6.74
C PHE A 268 15.75 -17.64 -8.26
N GLN A 269 15.03 -16.83 -9.03
CA GLN A 269 15.13 -16.83 -10.50
C GLN A 269 16.46 -16.24 -11.00
N ASP A 270 17.29 -15.68 -10.11
CA ASP A 270 18.62 -15.09 -10.39
C ASP A 270 18.60 -14.02 -11.49
N ASP A 271 17.51 -13.25 -11.55
CA ASP A 271 17.37 -12.10 -12.43
C ASP A 271 17.86 -10.84 -11.71
N ALA A 272 18.89 -10.19 -12.26
CA ALA A 272 19.54 -9.04 -11.64
C ALA A 272 18.60 -7.87 -11.32
N VAL A 273 17.56 -7.64 -12.11
CA VAL A 273 16.65 -6.49 -11.95
C VAL A 273 15.47 -6.83 -11.05
N VAL A 274 14.89 -8.03 -11.23
CA VAL A 274 13.79 -8.49 -10.36
C VAL A 274 14.32 -8.76 -8.96
N GLY A 275 15.52 -9.31 -8.82
CA GLY A 275 16.13 -9.62 -7.52
C GLY A 275 16.45 -8.37 -6.68
N GLU A 276 16.82 -7.25 -7.29
CA GLU A 276 16.97 -5.96 -6.58
C GLU A 276 15.64 -5.52 -5.97
N ALA A 277 14.55 -5.58 -6.76
CA ALA A 277 13.20 -5.26 -6.29
C ALA A 277 12.68 -6.26 -5.26
N ALA A 278 12.94 -7.55 -5.44
CA ALA A 278 12.52 -8.60 -4.53
C ALA A 278 13.22 -8.46 -3.17
N GLY A 279 14.54 -8.24 -3.14
CA GLY A 279 15.29 -8.03 -1.90
C GLY A 279 14.79 -6.83 -1.09
N LEU A 280 14.51 -5.71 -1.78
CA LEU A 280 13.89 -4.53 -1.14
C LEU A 280 12.49 -4.84 -0.62
N ALA A 281 11.65 -5.47 -1.43
CA ALA A 281 10.27 -5.80 -1.07
C ALA A 281 10.19 -6.78 0.11
N MET A 282 11.07 -7.79 0.17
CA MET A 282 11.14 -8.73 1.29
C MET A 282 11.45 -8.00 2.60
N GLY A 283 12.39 -7.04 2.58
CA GLY A 283 12.70 -6.21 3.74
C GLY A 283 11.54 -5.29 4.17
N LEU A 284 10.80 -4.72 3.22
CA LEU A 284 9.61 -3.91 3.51
C LEU A 284 8.50 -4.75 4.17
N VAL A 285 8.24 -5.96 3.68
CA VAL A 285 7.22 -6.87 4.25
C VAL A 285 7.60 -7.30 5.68
N GLN A 286 8.89 -7.53 5.92
CA GLN A 286 9.46 -7.97 7.20
C GLN A 286 10.02 -6.83 8.06
N LEU A 287 9.60 -5.59 7.80
CA LEU A 287 10.08 -4.39 8.50
C LEU A 287 9.94 -4.52 10.04
N GLY A 288 11.07 -4.54 10.75
CA GLY A 288 11.10 -4.63 12.22
C GLY A 288 10.66 -5.99 12.81
N SER A 289 10.61 -7.06 12.00
CA SER A 289 10.15 -8.39 12.46
C SER A 289 11.21 -9.17 13.23
N LYS A 290 12.49 -8.85 13.03
CA LYS A 290 13.66 -9.63 13.47
C LYS A 290 13.59 -11.13 13.14
N ASP A 291 12.93 -11.48 12.05
CA ASP A 291 12.79 -12.87 11.64
C ASP A 291 14.15 -13.45 11.21
N ALA A 292 14.69 -14.35 12.04
CA ALA A 292 15.97 -15.00 11.80
C ALA A 292 16.00 -15.76 10.48
N THR A 293 14.88 -16.37 10.09
CA THR A 293 14.80 -17.13 8.84
C THR A 293 14.96 -16.21 7.62
N ALA A 294 14.33 -15.04 7.66
CA ALA A 294 14.41 -14.07 6.58
C ALA A 294 15.84 -13.50 6.42
N ILE A 295 16.52 -13.26 7.53
CA ILE A 295 17.91 -12.80 7.53
C ILE A 295 18.85 -13.88 6.99
N GLU A 296 18.74 -15.11 7.49
CA GLU A 296 19.58 -16.22 7.04
C GLU A 296 19.41 -16.48 5.54
N ASP A 297 18.15 -16.50 5.05
CA ASP A 297 17.85 -16.63 3.63
C ASP A 297 18.52 -15.53 2.79
N MET A 298 18.37 -14.26 3.21
CA MET A 298 18.91 -13.11 2.49
C MET A 298 20.45 -13.10 2.48
N VAL A 299 21.08 -13.41 3.62
CA VAL A 299 22.55 -13.45 3.75
C VAL A 299 23.13 -14.62 2.96
N ALA A 300 22.52 -15.80 3.05
CA ALA A 300 22.94 -16.96 2.27
C ALA A 300 22.90 -16.67 0.77
N TYR A 301 21.80 -16.10 0.28
CA TYR A 301 21.68 -15.77 -1.14
C TYR A 301 22.61 -14.62 -1.57
N ALA A 302 22.87 -13.66 -0.69
CA ALA A 302 23.85 -12.61 -0.95
C ALA A 302 25.28 -13.16 -1.13
N HIS A 303 25.66 -14.26 -0.46
CA HIS A 303 26.96 -14.88 -0.67
C HIS A 303 27.05 -15.69 -1.98
N GLU A 304 25.92 -16.16 -2.51
CA GLU A 304 25.87 -17.00 -3.70
C GLU A 304 25.79 -16.20 -5.01
N THR A 305 25.05 -15.09 -5.01
CA THR A 305 24.83 -14.30 -6.22
C THR A 305 26.06 -13.49 -6.65
N GLN A 306 26.28 -13.39 -7.96
CA GLN A 306 27.30 -12.51 -8.54
C GLN A 306 26.73 -11.15 -8.97
N HIS A 307 25.42 -10.95 -8.84
CA HIS A 307 24.75 -9.74 -9.30
C HIS A 307 24.79 -8.63 -8.24
N GLU A 308 25.55 -7.56 -8.49
CA GLU A 308 25.64 -6.38 -7.61
C GLU A 308 24.27 -5.78 -7.28
N LYS A 309 23.33 -5.76 -8.23
CA LYS A 309 21.98 -5.23 -8.02
C LYS A 309 21.22 -6.00 -6.93
N ILE A 310 21.33 -7.34 -6.94
CA ILE A 310 20.71 -8.20 -5.94
C ILE A 310 21.37 -7.95 -4.58
N LEU A 311 22.70 -7.88 -4.53
CA LEU A 311 23.44 -7.55 -3.31
C LEU A 311 22.96 -6.23 -2.69
N ARG A 312 22.78 -5.18 -3.49
CA ARG A 312 22.27 -3.89 -3.00
C ARG A 312 20.84 -3.98 -2.49
N GLY A 313 19.96 -4.68 -3.22
CA GLY A 313 18.57 -4.88 -2.80
C GLY A 313 18.47 -5.63 -1.48
N LEU A 314 19.25 -6.71 -1.32
CA LEU A 314 19.33 -7.49 -0.09
C LEU A 314 19.97 -6.72 1.06
N ALA A 315 21.03 -5.96 0.81
CA ALA A 315 21.68 -5.14 1.84
C ALA A 315 20.70 -4.15 2.48
N VAL A 316 19.92 -3.44 1.64
CA VAL A 316 18.86 -2.56 2.13
C VAL A 316 17.72 -3.38 2.76
N GLY A 317 17.34 -4.51 2.17
CA GLY A 317 16.33 -5.41 2.72
C GLY A 317 16.63 -5.86 4.16
N ILE A 318 17.83 -6.37 4.41
CA ILE A 318 18.31 -6.80 5.74
C ILE A 318 18.29 -5.62 6.72
N SER A 319 18.72 -4.43 6.27
CA SER A 319 18.69 -3.23 7.12
C SER A 319 17.27 -2.83 7.55
N LEU A 320 16.26 -3.06 6.70
CA LEU A 320 14.86 -2.81 7.02
C LEU A 320 14.30 -3.85 7.99
N VAL A 321 14.67 -5.13 7.86
CA VAL A 321 14.24 -6.18 8.80
C VAL A 321 14.66 -5.83 10.25
N MET A 322 15.83 -5.20 10.41
CA MET A 322 16.38 -4.83 11.72
C MET A 322 15.95 -3.45 12.25
N TYR A 323 14.91 -2.84 11.70
CA TYR A 323 14.47 -1.51 12.11
C TYR A 323 14.03 -1.48 13.60
N GLY A 324 14.64 -0.58 14.38
CA GLY A 324 14.22 -0.28 15.76
C GLY A 324 14.73 -1.25 16.84
N LEU A 325 15.69 -2.12 16.51
CA LEU A 325 16.15 -3.21 17.38
C LEU A 325 17.36 -2.89 18.28
N LEU A 326 17.97 -1.70 18.11
CA LEU A 326 19.09 -1.22 18.93
C LEU A 326 20.18 -2.31 19.11
N GLU A 327 20.47 -2.70 20.35
CA GLU A 327 21.51 -3.67 20.73
C GLU A 327 21.26 -5.08 20.16
N GLU A 328 20.03 -5.44 19.80
CA GLU A 328 19.74 -6.75 19.21
C GLU A 328 20.29 -6.87 17.77
N ALA A 329 20.65 -5.75 17.12
CA ALA A 329 21.21 -5.72 15.77
C ALA A 329 22.75 -5.72 15.72
N ASP A 330 23.43 -5.48 16.85
CA ASP A 330 24.89 -5.47 16.94
C ASP A 330 25.61 -6.78 16.51
N PRO A 331 25.04 -7.99 16.68
CA PRO A 331 25.73 -9.23 16.31
C PRO A 331 25.64 -9.61 14.82
N LEU A 332 24.93 -8.85 13.99
CA LEU A 332 24.72 -9.11 12.56
C LEU A 332 25.92 -8.71 11.69
#